data_AF-Q8KFU9-F1
#
_entry.id   AF-Q8KFU9-F1
#
_cell.length_a   1.000
_cell.length_b   1.000
_cell.length_c   1.000
_cell.angle_alpha   90.00
_cell.angle_beta   90.00
_cell.angle_gamma   90.00
#
_symmetry.space_group_name_H-M   'P 1'
#
loop_
_entity.id
_entity.type
_entity.pdbx_description
1 polymer ?
#
loop_
_entity_poly.entity_id
_entity_poly.type
_entity_poly.pdbx_seq_one_letter_code
_entity_poly.pdbx_strand_id
1 'polypeptide(L)'
;MSPDVIHPKEFREGVPDRALNQRQFQMVLASRPEKMILTRTGHFEFLKETLAGAGFKSPMEAVSAQERRALVGKISGCYDPIVTSDFFRLPLDRKIRYAGSLASTFLKRLLNKRKDCGAVFRPSTGILALVFAIAEHGRTADYVICGIGVRKRNEYLSGKQVKGHDLPHHVFADVKVLRKLARRYNLFTTEPELEHLVPRYRSG
;
A
#
# COMPACT_ATOMS: atom_id res chain seq x y z
N MET A 1 -4.15 5.19 1.39
CA MET A 1 -5.59 5.39 1.70
C MET A 1 -6.40 4.36 0.92
N SER A 2 -7.46 3.77 1.50
CA SER A 2 -8.34 2.88 0.72
C SER A 2 -9.28 3.74 -0.13
N PRO A 3 -9.42 3.49 -1.45
CA PRO A 3 -10.39 4.20 -2.28
C PRO A 3 -11.84 4.02 -1.80
N ASP A 4 -12.08 3.01 -0.96
CA ASP A 4 -13.37 2.77 -0.31
C ASP A 4 -13.80 3.93 0.60
N VAL A 5 -12.86 4.73 1.15
CA VAL A 5 -13.16 5.88 2.02
C VAL A 5 -13.75 7.07 1.26
N ILE A 6 -13.55 7.10 -0.06
CA ILE A 6 -14.07 8.16 -0.94
C ILE A 6 -15.34 7.67 -1.67
N HIS A 7 -15.88 6.51 -1.29
CA HIS A 7 -17.10 5.98 -1.91
C HIS A 7 -18.35 6.75 -1.40
N PRO A 8 -19.32 7.14 -2.25
CA PRO A 8 -20.50 7.94 -1.87
C PRO A 8 -21.34 7.35 -0.75
N LYS A 9 -21.35 6.02 -0.67
CA LYS A 9 -22.02 5.28 0.41
C LYS A 9 -21.48 5.63 1.79
N GLU A 10 -20.22 6.03 1.88
CA GLU A 10 -19.54 6.42 3.13
C GLU A 10 -19.81 7.88 3.53
N PHE A 11 -20.49 8.66 2.67
CA PHE A 11 -20.86 10.05 2.91
C PHE A 11 -22.35 10.26 3.22
N ARG A 12 -23.16 9.19 3.20
CA ARG A 12 -24.60 9.25 3.53
C ARG A 12 -24.80 9.56 5.03
N GLU A 13 -25.91 10.20 5.35
CA GLU A 13 -26.33 10.34 6.76
C GLU A 13 -26.54 8.97 7.40
N GLY A 14 -26.07 8.81 8.65
CA GLY A 14 -26.18 7.56 9.41
C GLY A 14 -25.01 6.57 9.26
N VAL A 15 -23.99 6.88 8.46
CA VAL A 15 -22.83 5.98 8.29
C VAL A 15 -21.85 6.11 9.46
N PRO A 16 -21.41 4.99 10.08
CA PRO A 16 -20.33 5.02 11.05
C PRO A 16 -19.06 5.67 10.48
N ASP A 17 -18.40 6.55 11.24
CA ASP A 17 -17.15 7.24 10.86
C ASP A 17 -17.23 8.28 9.71
N ARG A 18 -18.42 8.80 9.35
CA ARG A 18 -18.59 9.90 8.36
C ARG A 18 -17.61 11.07 8.54
N ALA A 19 -17.43 11.55 9.78
CA ALA A 19 -16.53 12.66 10.08
C ALA A 19 -15.05 12.33 9.77
N LEU A 20 -14.63 11.09 10.00
CA LEU A 20 -13.29 10.60 9.65
C LEU A 20 -13.13 10.54 8.13
N ASN A 21 -14.12 10.01 7.42
CA ASN A 21 -14.12 9.90 5.96
C ASN A 21 -14.07 11.28 5.29
N GLN A 22 -14.84 12.24 5.80
CA GLN A 22 -14.83 13.61 5.33
C GLN A 22 -13.48 14.29 5.58
N ARG A 23 -12.89 14.10 6.77
CA ARG A 23 -11.53 14.60 7.07
C ARG A 23 -10.50 14.01 6.12
N GLN A 24 -10.56 12.71 5.85
CA GLN A 24 -9.66 12.02 4.91
C GLN A 24 -9.81 12.56 3.48
N PHE A 25 -11.04 12.77 3.02
CA PHE A 25 -11.30 13.37 1.72
C PHE A 25 -10.70 14.78 1.60
N GLN A 26 -10.89 15.63 2.62
CA GLN A 26 -10.29 16.96 2.65
C GLN A 26 -8.75 16.92 2.65
N MET A 27 -8.15 15.96 3.36
CA MET A 27 -6.70 15.74 3.30
C MET A 27 -6.22 15.36 1.90
N VAL A 28 -7.00 14.57 1.15
CA VAL A 28 -6.66 14.24 -0.24
C VAL A 28 -6.68 15.50 -1.11
N LEU A 29 -7.72 16.32 -1.02
CA LEU A 29 -7.82 17.57 -1.76
C LEU A 29 -6.68 18.55 -1.41
N ALA A 30 -6.30 18.61 -0.15
CA ALA A 30 -5.21 19.46 0.33
C ALA A 30 -3.80 18.94 -0.03
N SER A 31 -3.64 17.65 -0.34
CA SER A 31 -2.31 17.03 -0.49
C SER A 31 -1.57 17.41 -1.76
N ARG A 32 -2.26 17.97 -2.78
CA ARG A 32 -1.69 18.51 -4.03
C ARG A 32 -0.51 17.69 -4.58
N PRO A 33 -0.67 16.37 -4.80
CA PRO A 33 0.43 15.54 -5.28
C PRO A 33 0.74 15.87 -6.74
N GLU A 34 1.93 15.52 -7.22
CA GLU A 34 2.22 15.56 -8.65
C GLU A 34 1.33 14.57 -9.43
N LYS A 35 1.02 13.42 -8.82
CA LYS A 35 0.22 12.36 -9.42
C LYS A 35 -0.48 11.52 -8.36
N MET A 36 -1.69 11.04 -8.66
CA MET A 36 -2.44 10.10 -7.83
C MET A 36 -2.59 8.75 -8.54
N ILE A 37 -2.21 7.68 -7.84
CA ILE A 37 -2.31 6.31 -8.36
C ILE A 37 -3.31 5.51 -7.53
N LEU A 38 -4.33 4.98 -8.20
CA LEU A 38 -5.37 4.15 -7.61
C LEU A 38 -5.10 2.67 -7.86
N THR A 39 -4.79 1.93 -6.79
CA THR A 39 -4.44 0.51 -6.88
C THR A 39 -5.65 -0.43 -6.99
N ARG A 40 -6.86 0.12 -7.17
CA ARG A 40 -8.11 -0.61 -7.41
C ARG A 40 -8.91 0.13 -8.48
N THR A 41 -9.30 -0.58 -9.53
CA THR A 41 -9.87 0.03 -10.75
C THR A 41 -11.40 0.12 -10.75
N GLY A 42 -12.09 -0.59 -9.85
CA GLY A 42 -13.55 -0.78 -9.91
C GLY A 42 -14.40 0.49 -9.78
N HIS A 43 -13.85 1.56 -9.20
CA HIS A 43 -14.54 2.85 -9.02
C HIS A 43 -13.71 4.03 -9.54
N PHE A 44 -12.82 3.78 -10.50
CA PHE A 44 -11.86 4.78 -10.94
C PHE A 44 -12.53 6.02 -11.54
N GLU A 45 -13.39 5.86 -12.55
CA GLU A 45 -14.06 6.99 -13.22
C GLU A 45 -14.91 7.79 -12.23
N PHE A 46 -15.69 7.10 -11.40
CA PHE A 46 -16.48 7.74 -10.36
C PHE A 46 -15.64 8.60 -9.41
N LEU A 47 -14.52 8.04 -8.92
CA LEU A 47 -13.64 8.75 -7.99
C LEU A 47 -12.95 9.93 -8.67
N LYS A 48 -12.56 9.77 -9.93
CA LYS A 48 -11.97 10.82 -10.75
C LYS A 48 -12.94 11.98 -10.95
N GLU A 49 -14.19 11.71 -11.31
CA GLU A 49 -15.24 12.73 -11.43
C GLU A 49 -15.50 13.45 -10.11
N THR A 50 -15.58 12.69 -9.00
CA THR A 50 -15.82 13.25 -7.66
C THR A 50 -14.70 14.19 -7.22
N LEU A 51 -13.44 13.77 -7.40
CA LEU A 51 -12.28 14.58 -7.04
C LEU A 51 -12.15 15.80 -7.97
N ALA A 52 -12.39 15.64 -9.27
CA ALA A 52 -12.39 16.74 -10.22
C ALA A 52 -13.45 17.80 -9.88
N GLY A 53 -14.67 17.38 -9.56
CA GLY A 53 -15.76 18.26 -9.11
C GLY A 53 -15.46 19.00 -7.81
N ALA A 54 -14.60 18.42 -6.96
CA ALA A 54 -14.10 19.04 -5.73
C ALA A 54 -12.83 19.90 -5.94
N GLY A 55 -12.40 20.12 -7.18
CA GLY A 55 -11.27 20.98 -7.52
C GLY A 55 -9.89 20.30 -7.46
N PHE A 56 -9.81 18.97 -7.38
CA PHE A 56 -8.55 18.24 -7.47
C PHE A 56 -8.04 18.24 -8.93
N LYS A 57 -6.79 18.67 -9.14
CA LYS A 57 -6.23 18.90 -10.49
C LYS A 57 -5.14 17.94 -10.92
N SER A 58 -4.57 17.18 -9.99
CA SER A 58 -3.42 16.33 -10.30
C SER A 58 -3.82 15.15 -11.20
N PRO A 59 -2.97 14.72 -12.14
CA PRO A 59 -3.17 13.52 -12.94
C PRO A 59 -3.53 12.30 -12.08
N MET A 60 -4.54 11.54 -12.54
CA MET A 60 -5.02 10.34 -11.87
C MET A 60 -4.89 9.12 -12.78
N GLU A 61 -4.35 8.04 -12.26
CA GLU A 61 -4.21 6.76 -12.97
C GLU A 61 -4.74 5.61 -12.13
N ALA A 62 -5.34 4.62 -12.80
CA ALA A 62 -5.75 3.37 -12.19
C ALA A 62 -4.77 2.27 -12.58
N VAL A 63 -4.32 1.48 -11.60
CA VAL A 63 -3.46 0.33 -11.86
C VAL A 63 -4.12 -0.92 -11.32
N SER A 64 -4.27 -1.91 -12.20
CA SER A 64 -4.85 -3.21 -11.85
C SER A 64 -3.93 -3.99 -10.91
N ALA A 65 -4.49 -4.96 -10.19
CA ALA A 65 -3.68 -5.87 -9.37
C ALA A 65 -2.63 -6.61 -10.21
N GLN A 66 -2.89 -6.89 -11.49
CA GLN A 66 -1.94 -7.56 -12.37
C GLN A 66 -0.75 -6.67 -12.71
N GLU A 67 -0.99 -5.44 -13.15
CA GLU A 67 0.06 -4.49 -13.51
C GLU A 67 0.92 -4.13 -12.30
N ARG A 68 0.27 -3.88 -11.16
CA ARG A 68 0.95 -3.61 -9.90
C ARG A 68 1.92 -4.73 -9.54
N ARG A 69 1.53 -6.00 -9.70
CA ARG A 69 2.41 -7.14 -9.43
C ARG A 69 3.57 -7.25 -10.39
N ALA A 70 3.29 -7.07 -11.68
CA ALA A 70 4.32 -7.09 -12.70
C ALA A 70 5.37 -6.01 -12.41
N LEU A 71 4.92 -4.81 -12.01
CA LEU A 71 5.80 -3.72 -11.64
C LEU A 71 6.62 -4.01 -10.39
N VAL A 72 5.99 -4.47 -9.30
CA VAL A 72 6.71 -4.87 -8.07
C VAL A 72 7.74 -5.96 -8.38
N GLY A 73 7.38 -6.96 -9.17
CA GLY A 73 8.28 -8.02 -9.62
C GLY A 73 9.46 -7.49 -10.42
N LYS A 74 9.21 -6.62 -11.41
CA LYS A 74 10.24 -6.01 -12.26
C LYS A 74 11.23 -5.17 -11.45
N ILE A 75 10.73 -4.30 -10.56
CA ILE A 75 11.56 -3.33 -9.83
C ILE A 75 12.27 -3.98 -8.63
N SER A 76 11.55 -4.77 -7.82
CA SER A 76 12.10 -5.34 -6.58
C SER A 76 12.64 -6.77 -6.71
N GLY A 77 12.29 -7.48 -7.79
CA GLY A 77 12.53 -8.93 -7.92
C GLY A 77 11.63 -9.79 -7.01
N CYS A 78 10.66 -9.19 -6.30
CA CYS A 78 9.71 -9.91 -5.46
C CYS A 78 8.37 -10.02 -6.18
N TYR A 79 7.89 -11.24 -6.41
CA TYR A 79 6.61 -11.50 -7.05
C TYR A 79 5.58 -11.86 -5.99
N ASP A 80 4.40 -11.26 -6.10
CA ASP A 80 3.30 -11.62 -5.21
C ASP A 80 2.67 -12.98 -5.64
N PRO A 81 2.23 -13.82 -4.68
CA PRO A 81 2.22 -13.58 -3.23
C PRO A 81 3.64 -13.65 -2.63
N ILE A 82 4.04 -12.63 -1.88
CA ILE A 82 5.37 -12.50 -1.29
C ILE A 82 5.38 -13.24 0.05
N VAL A 83 6.02 -14.41 0.06
CA VAL A 83 6.23 -15.21 1.28
C VAL A 83 7.66 -14.99 1.79
N THR A 84 7.82 -14.83 3.11
CA THR A 84 9.10 -14.71 3.82
C THR A 84 9.30 -15.87 4.77
N SER A 85 10.51 -16.03 5.32
CA SER A 85 10.77 -17.01 6.38
C SER A 85 9.94 -16.77 7.65
N ASP A 86 9.47 -15.54 7.87
CA ASP A 86 8.62 -15.19 9.02
C ASP A 86 7.26 -15.90 8.98
N PHE A 87 6.78 -16.30 7.79
CA PHE A 87 5.60 -17.16 7.66
C PHE A 87 5.75 -18.45 8.48
N PHE A 88 6.96 -19.05 8.47
CA PHE A 88 7.23 -20.28 9.19
C PHE A 88 7.41 -20.08 10.71
N ARG A 89 7.50 -18.83 11.17
CA ARG A 89 7.56 -18.49 12.60
C ARG A 89 6.18 -18.26 13.21
N LEU A 90 5.12 -18.27 12.40
CA LEU A 90 3.76 -18.05 12.88
C LEU A 90 3.24 -19.25 13.71
N PRO A 91 2.30 -19.00 14.65
CA PRO A 91 1.47 -20.03 15.26
C PRO A 91 0.79 -20.93 14.21
N LEU A 92 0.57 -22.21 14.56
CA LEU A 92 0.12 -23.25 13.61
C LEU A 92 -1.25 -22.95 13.01
N ASP A 93 -2.21 -22.51 13.82
CA ASP A 93 -3.53 -22.04 13.41
C ASP A 93 -3.45 -20.95 12.33
N ARG A 94 -2.53 -19.98 12.52
CA ARG A 94 -2.32 -18.87 11.58
C ARG A 94 -1.65 -19.35 10.30
N LYS A 95 -0.67 -20.25 10.41
CA LYS A 95 -0.02 -20.89 9.24
C LYS A 95 -1.05 -21.59 8.36
N ILE A 96 -1.93 -22.40 8.95
CA ILE A 96 -2.97 -23.14 8.22
C ILE A 96 -3.91 -22.17 7.49
N ARG A 97 -4.43 -21.17 8.20
CA ARG A 97 -5.31 -20.15 7.61
C ARG A 97 -4.66 -19.43 6.42
N TYR A 98 -3.41 -19.02 6.58
CA TYR A 98 -2.69 -18.29 5.54
C TYR A 98 -2.22 -19.17 4.38
N ALA A 99 -1.87 -20.44 4.65
CA ALA A 99 -1.63 -21.44 3.61
C ALA A 99 -2.89 -21.67 2.76
N GLY A 100 -4.06 -21.79 3.40
CA GLY A 100 -5.34 -21.88 2.69
C GLY A 100 -5.62 -20.64 1.83
N SER A 101 -5.32 -19.44 2.33
CA SER A 101 -5.43 -18.19 1.56
C SER A 101 -4.49 -18.16 0.34
N LEU A 102 -3.25 -18.62 0.49
CA LEU A 102 -2.30 -18.78 -0.62
C LEU A 102 -2.82 -19.78 -1.66
N ALA A 103 -3.20 -20.99 -1.22
CA ALA A 103 -3.72 -22.03 -2.10
C ALA A 103 -4.96 -21.54 -2.87
N SER A 104 -5.91 -20.91 -2.19
CA SER A 104 -7.08 -20.29 -2.82
C SER A 104 -6.69 -19.22 -3.85
N THR A 105 -5.69 -18.39 -3.53
CA THR A 105 -5.19 -17.36 -4.45
C THR A 105 -4.59 -18.00 -5.70
N PHE A 106 -3.74 -19.02 -5.55
CA PHE A 106 -3.13 -19.72 -6.68
C PHE A 106 -4.21 -20.35 -7.57
N LEU A 107 -5.16 -21.10 -6.98
CA LEU A 107 -6.25 -21.73 -7.71
C LEU A 107 -7.10 -20.70 -8.47
N LYS A 108 -7.48 -19.60 -7.80
CA LYS A 108 -8.23 -18.51 -8.43
C LYS A 108 -7.46 -17.83 -9.56
N ARG A 109 -6.13 -17.77 -9.48
CA ARG A 109 -5.26 -17.19 -10.52
C ARG A 109 -5.11 -18.08 -11.75
N LEU A 110 -5.26 -19.40 -11.61
CA LEU A 110 -5.33 -20.30 -12.77
C LEU A 110 -6.52 -19.94 -13.66
N LEU A 111 -7.68 -19.64 -13.06
CA LEU A 111 -8.90 -19.26 -13.78
C LEU A 111 -8.94 -17.77 -14.15
N ASN A 112 -8.39 -16.90 -13.31
CA ASN A 112 -8.38 -15.47 -13.53
C ASN A 112 -7.09 -14.85 -13.01
N LYS A 113 -6.16 -14.61 -13.93
CA LYS A 113 -4.84 -14.02 -13.63
C LYS A 113 -4.97 -12.70 -12.88
N ARG A 114 -6.05 -11.91 -13.00
CA ARG A 114 -6.22 -10.60 -12.33
C ARG A 114 -6.54 -10.69 -10.83
N LYS A 115 -6.76 -11.90 -10.28
CA LYS A 115 -7.13 -12.07 -8.87
C LYS A 115 -6.00 -11.66 -7.93
N ASP A 116 -6.30 -10.75 -7.01
CA ASP A 116 -5.38 -10.26 -5.99
C ASP A 116 -5.11 -11.33 -4.92
N CYS A 117 -4.01 -11.19 -4.18
CA CYS A 117 -3.73 -12.02 -3.00
C CYS A 117 -4.17 -11.32 -1.70
N GLY A 118 -4.17 -12.06 -0.60
CA GLY A 118 -4.42 -11.49 0.72
C GLY A 118 -3.42 -10.40 1.09
N ALA A 119 -3.87 -9.39 1.84
CA ALA A 119 -3.09 -8.22 2.21
C ALA A 119 -1.72 -8.57 2.81
N VAL A 120 -1.65 -9.62 3.64
CA VAL A 120 -0.40 -10.10 4.27
C VAL A 120 0.71 -10.42 3.26
N PHE A 121 0.36 -10.84 2.04
CA PHE A 121 1.29 -11.32 1.02
C PHE A 121 1.56 -10.32 -0.11
N ARG A 122 1.04 -9.10 -0.03
CA ARG A 122 1.35 -8.03 -0.99
C ARG A 122 1.93 -6.84 -0.24
N PRO A 123 2.74 -6.00 -0.90
CA PRO A 123 3.19 -4.77 -0.29
C PRO A 123 2.04 -3.81 0.02
N SER A 124 2.24 -2.93 0.98
CA SER A 124 1.34 -1.83 1.32
C SER A 124 1.36 -0.74 0.25
N THR A 125 0.38 0.15 0.30
CA THR A 125 0.32 1.30 -0.62
C THR A 125 1.55 2.20 -0.54
N GLY A 126 2.22 2.28 0.62
CA GLY A 126 3.46 3.05 0.75
C GLY A 126 4.60 2.44 -0.06
N ILE A 127 4.83 1.13 0.07
CA ILE A 127 5.88 0.45 -0.70
C ILE A 127 5.54 0.42 -2.20
N LEU A 128 4.26 0.34 -2.54
CA LEU A 128 3.82 0.48 -3.92
C LEU A 128 4.15 1.87 -4.48
N ALA A 129 3.86 2.94 -3.74
CA ALA A 129 4.21 4.31 -4.13
C ALA A 129 5.71 4.45 -4.40
N LEU A 130 6.55 3.88 -3.54
CA LEU A 130 8.00 3.84 -3.76
C LEU A 130 8.37 3.10 -5.06
N VAL A 131 7.76 1.94 -5.32
CA VAL A 131 7.99 1.20 -6.57
C VAL A 131 7.59 2.01 -7.80
N PHE A 132 6.48 2.75 -7.75
CA PHE A 132 6.07 3.66 -8.84
C PHE A 132 7.07 4.80 -9.02
N ALA A 133 7.47 5.48 -7.94
CA ALA A 133 8.47 6.54 -8.00
C ALA A 133 9.78 6.04 -8.63
N ILE A 134 10.23 4.83 -8.27
CA ILE A 134 11.42 4.21 -8.87
C ILE A 134 11.25 3.91 -10.35
N ALA A 135 10.06 3.45 -10.75
CA ALA A 135 9.77 3.18 -12.15
C ALA A 135 9.79 4.45 -13.01
N GLU A 136 9.44 5.59 -12.43
CA GLU A 136 9.34 6.89 -13.09
C GLU A 136 10.67 7.65 -13.11
N HIS A 137 11.37 7.72 -11.97
CA HIS A 137 12.60 8.52 -11.83
C HIS A 137 13.90 7.71 -11.95
N GLY A 138 13.81 6.38 -12.04
CA GLY A 138 14.94 5.52 -12.34
C GLY A 138 15.91 5.31 -11.18
N ARG A 139 17.11 4.77 -11.47
CA ARG A 139 18.00 4.27 -10.42
C ARG A 139 18.77 5.37 -9.66
N THR A 140 19.01 6.50 -10.31
CA THR A 140 19.95 7.54 -9.85
C THR A 140 19.32 8.59 -8.94
N ALA A 141 17.99 8.60 -8.81
CA ALA A 141 17.30 9.51 -7.91
C ALA A 141 17.41 9.06 -6.45
N ASP A 142 17.29 10.01 -5.54
CA ASP A 142 17.18 9.76 -4.11
C ASP A 142 15.72 9.66 -3.69
N TYR A 143 15.39 8.57 -2.99
CA TYR A 143 14.02 8.28 -2.57
C TYR A 143 13.91 8.38 -1.06
N VAL A 144 13.22 9.40 -0.58
CA VAL A 144 12.96 9.60 0.85
C VAL A 144 11.60 9.02 1.22
N ILE A 145 11.62 8.01 2.08
CA ILE A 145 10.43 7.30 2.52
C ILE A 145 9.93 7.91 3.85
N CYS A 146 8.70 8.41 3.82
CA CYS A 146 8.01 8.98 4.98
C CYS A 146 6.67 8.25 5.21
N GLY A 147 6.30 8.01 6.47
CA GLY A 147 4.97 7.50 6.82
C GLY A 147 4.67 6.04 6.43
N ILE A 148 5.69 5.24 6.09
CA ILE A 148 5.55 3.78 5.80
C ILE A 148 5.54 2.93 7.09
N GLY A 149 5.66 3.57 8.26
CA GLY A 149 5.89 2.98 9.59
C GLY A 149 5.48 1.53 9.77
N VAL A 150 6.43 0.71 10.26
CA VAL A 150 6.24 -0.73 10.48
C VAL A 150 5.64 -1.01 11.86
N ARG A 151 5.88 -0.10 12.80
CA ARG A 151 5.28 -0.09 14.14
C ARG A 151 4.13 0.92 14.14
N LYS A 152 3.05 0.65 14.89
CA LYS A 152 1.88 1.53 15.02
C LYS A 152 1.05 1.75 13.74
N ARG A 153 1.11 0.85 12.75
CA ARG A 153 0.09 0.82 11.68
C ARG A 153 -1.29 0.68 12.33
N ASN A 154 -2.16 1.65 12.07
CA ASN A 154 -3.50 1.85 12.65
C ASN A 154 -3.59 2.91 13.78
N GLU A 155 -2.48 3.49 14.25
CA GLU A 155 -2.52 4.76 14.97
C GLU A 155 -2.43 5.90 13.94
N TYR A 156 -3.58 6.27 13.37
CA TYR A 156 -3.66 7.58 12.73
C TYR A 156 -3.52 8.66 13.82
N LEU A 157 -3.12 9.88 13.45
CA LEU A 157 -3.00 11.07 14.35
C LEU A 157 -4.25 11.33 15.23
N SER A 158 -5.35 10.63 15.00
CA SER A 158 -6.57 10.62 15.83
C SER A 158 -6.53 9.71 17.06
N GLY A 159 -5.48 8.91 17.30
CA GLY A 159 -5.37 8.01 18.47
C GLY A 159 -6.32 6.80 18.47
N LYS A 160 -7.28 6.71 17.54
CA LYS A 160 -8.15 5.54 17.35
C LYS A 160 -7.36 4.36 16.74
N GLN A 161 -7.19 3.29 17.50
CA GLN A 161 -6.73 2.01 16.96
C GLN A 161 -7.83 1.37 16.09
N VAL A 162 -7.56 1.20 14.80
CA VAL A 162 -8.40 0.32 13.95
C VAL A 162 -8.26 -1.11 14.48
N LYS A 163 -9.39 -1.77 14.78
CA LYS A 163 -9.46 -3.14 15.34
C LYS A 163 -8.37 -4.03 14.73
N GLY A 164 -7.48 -4.51 15.58
CA GLY A 164 -6.25 -5.19 15.20
C GLY A 164 -6.52 -6.41 14.35
N HIS A 165 -5.92 -6.44 13.17
CA HIS A 165 -5.75 -7.69 12.44
C HIS A 165 -4.68 -8.52 13.15
N ASP A 166 -4.86 -9.85 13.21
CA ASP A 166 -3.97 -10.80 13.90
C ASP A 166 -2.48 -10.70 13.47
N LEU A 167 -2.23 -10.14 12.28
CA LEU A 167 -0.92 -9.72 11.79
C LEU A 167 -0.95 -8.25 11.38
N PRO A 168 0.15 -7.50 11.61
CA PRO A 168 0.35 -6.21 10.96
C PRO A 168 0.31 -6.41 9.43
N HIS A 169 -0.73 -5.89 8.79
CA HIS A 169 -0.93 -6.03 7.36
C HIS A 169 0.31 -5.59 6.57
N HIS A 170 0.65 -6.37 5.54
CA HIS A 170 1.75 -6.13 4.60
C HIS A 170 3.17 -6.15 5.18
N VAL A 171 3.38 -6.20 6.50
CA VAL A 171 4.70 -5.95 7.09
C VAL A 171 5.78 -6.89 6.56
N PHE A 172 5.49 -8.18 6.42
CA PHE A 172 6.47 -9.14 5.87
C PHE A 172 6.80 -8.84 4.41
N ALA A 173 5.78 -8.56 3.59
CA ALA A 173 5.95 -8.20 2.20
C ALA A 173 6.74 -6.90 2.06
N ASP A 174 6.41 -5.89 2.87
CA ASP A 174 7.05 -4.58 2.89
C ASP A 174 8.52 -4.68 3.26
N VAL A 175 8.85 -5.36 4.36
CA VAL A 175 10.24 -5.54 4.79
C VAL A 175 11.06 -6.27 3.73
N LYS A 176 10.50 -7.33 3.11
CA LYS A 176 11.19 -8.08 2.06
C LYS A 176 11.44 -7.23 0.81
N VAL A 177 10.42 -6.51 0.35
CA VAL A 177 10.54 -5.62 -0.82
C VAL A 177 11.51 -4.48 -0.52
N LEU A 178 11.33 -3.79 0.60
CA LEU A 178 12.17 -2.67 1.01
C LEU A 178 13.65 -3.08 1.09
N ARG A 179 13.95 -4.23 1.70
CA ARG A 179 15.32 -4.76 1.76
C ARG A 179 15.92 -5.03 0.37
N LYS A 180 15.11 -5.48 -0.59
CA LYS A 180 15.57 -5.69 -1.97
C LYS A 180 15.81 -4.37 -2.71
N LEU A 181 14.93 -3.38 -2.48
CA LEU A 181 15.07 -2.05 -3.09
C LEU A 181 16.27 -1.29 -2.51
N ALA A 182 16.47 -1.31 -1.19
CA ALA A 182 17.57 -0.62 -0.51
C ALA A 182 18.96 -1.09 -0.98
N ARG A 183 19.07 -2.31 -1.54
CA ARG A 183 20.33 -2.83 -2.12
C ARG A 183 20.62 -2.32 -3.53
N ARG A 184 19.63 -1.71 -4.19
CA ARG A 184 19.68 -1.36 -5.62
C ARG A 184 19.49 0.13 -5.89
N TYR A 185 18.84 0.84 -4.98
CA TYR A 185 18.40 2.22 -5.12
C TYR A 185 18.85 3.05 -3.92
N ASN A 186 19.02 4.36 -4.13
CA ASN A 186 19.34 5.30 -3.06
C ASN A 186 18.08 5.58 -2.24
N LEU A 187 17.87 4.76 -1.21
CA LEU A 187 16.72 4.89 -0.33
C LEU A 187 17.15 5.54 0.98
N PHE A 188 16.31 6.44 1.46
CA PHE A 188 16.42 7.06 2.78
C PHE A 188 15.08 6.96 3.51
N THR A 189 15.09 7.10 4.83
CA THR A 189 13.86 7.13 5.62
C THR A 189 13.88 8.23 6.67
N THR A 190 12.70 8.79 6.97
CA THR A 190 12.48 9.65 8.12
C THR A 190 12.06 8.86 9.37
N GLU A 191 11.77 7.57 9.23
CA GLU A 191 11.19 6.74 10.29
C GLU A 191 12.30 5.97 11.05
N PRO A 192 12.48 6.21 12.37
CA PRO A 192 13.53 5.55 13.14
C PRO A 192 13.45 4.02 13.11
N GLU A 193 12.24 3.45 13.10
CA GLU A 193 12.08 1.99 13.07
C GLU A 193 12.53 1.33 11.75
N LEU A 194 12.72 2.11 10.68
CA LEU A 194 13.20 1.64 9.38
C LEU A 194 14.73 1.76 9.23
N GLU A 195 15.43 2.39 10.18
CA GLU A 195 16.88 2.65 10.09
C GLU A 195 17.72 1.36 9.92
N HIS A 196 17.24 0.23 10.43
CA HIS A 196 17.88 -1.08 10.26
C HIS A 196 17.77 -1.66 8.83
N LEU A 197 16.96 -1.06 7.96
CA LEU A 197 16.77 -1.45 6.56
C LEU A 197 17.28 -0.39 5.58
N VAL A 198 17.17 0.89 5.95
CA VAL A 198 17.39 2.03 5.08
C VAL A 198 18.00 3.16 5.91
N PRO A 199 19.07 3.86 5.46
CA PRO A 199 19.68 4.93 6.22
C PRO A 199 18.71 6.10 6.47
N ARG A 200 18.92 6.81 7.59
CA ARG A 200 18.13 8.00 7.92
C ARG A 200 18.42 9.13 6.95
N TYR A 201 17.38 9.82 6.49
CA TYR A 201 17.53 11.05 5.72
C TYR A 201 18.05 12.17 6.63
N ARG A 202 19.13 12.84 6.20
CA ARG A 202 19.67 14.03 6.86
C ARG A 202 19.48 15.18 5.88
N SER A 203 18.61 16.13 6.22
CA SER A 203 18.54 17.40 5.48
C SER A 203 19.87 18.13 5.69
N GLY A 204 20.59 18.36 4.60
CA GLY A 204 21.76 19.26 4.58
C GLY A 204 21.35 20.71 4.74
#